data_AF-A0A2E1CUF4-F1
#
_entry.id   AF-A0A2E1CUF4-F1
#
_cell.length_a   1.000
_cell.length_b   1.000
_cell.length_c   1.000
_cell.angle_alpha   90.00
_cell.angle_beta   90.00
_cell.angle_gamma   90.00
#
_symmetry.space_group_name_H-M   'P 1'
#
loop_
_entity.id
_entity.type
_entity.pdbx_description
1 polymer ?
#
loop_
_entity_poly.entity_id
_entity_poly.type
_entity_poly.pdbx_seq_one_letter_code
_entity_poly.pdbx_strand_id
1 'polypeptide(L)' 'MVIIIIYVVIGMYICICNGITDTQIKHTITENKARTAEDVYCALEACFDCGACEDCVREIIEQEMAKNLDLVAAE' A
#
# COMPACT_ATOMS: atom_id res chain seq x y z
N MET A 1 -10.00 21.03 9.26
CA MET A 1 -9.11 19.96 9.76
C MET A 1 -9.79 18.60 9.64
N VAL A 2 -10.97 18.38 10.24
CA VAL A 2 -11.72 17.11 10.15
C VAL A 2 -12.10 16.72 8.71
N ILE A 3 -12.48 17.69 7.87
CA ILE A 3 -12.84 17.45 6.45
C ILE A 3 -11.64 17.00 5.60
N ILE A 4 -10.44 17.57 5.82
CA ILE A 4 -9.21 17.17 5.09
C ILE A 4 -8.78 15.75 5.47
N ILE A 5 -8.91 15.39 6.76
CA ILE A 5 -8.62 14.04 7.24
C ILE A 5 -9.60 13.03 6.66
N ILE A 6 -10.90 13.35 6.56
CA ILE A 6 -11.90 12.45 5.97
C ILE A 6 -11.61 12.18 4.48
N TYR A 7 -11.24 13.19 3.71
CA TYR A 7 -11.02 13.07 2.26
C TYR A 7 -9.70 12.37 1.87
N VAL A 8 -8.70 12.35 2.75
CA VAL A 8 -7.43 11.62 2.51
C VAL A 8 -7.58 10.11 2.79
N VAL A 9 -8.60 9.70 3.54
CA VAL A 9 -8.72 8.35 4.12
C VAL A 9 -9.74 7.46 3.38
N ILE A 10 -10.30 7.92 2.26
CA ILE A 10 -11.19 7.11 1.41
C ILE A 10 -10.35 6.13 0.58
N GLY A 11 -9.77 5.16 1.28
CA GLY A 11 -9.05 4.04 0.69
C GLY A 11 -10.01 2.90 0.31
N MET A 12 -9.69 2.22 -0.77
CA MET A 12 -10.32 0.95 -1.12
C MET A 12 -9.73 -0.15 -0.22
N TYR A 13 -10.58 -1.04 0.30
CA TYR A 13 -10.09 -2.24 0.98
C TYR A 13 -9.46 -3.18 -0.04
N ILE A 14 -8.18 -3.50 0.16
CA ILE A 14 -7.42 -4.42 -0.67
C ILE A 14 -7.42 -5.81 -0.03
N CYS A 15 -7.20 -5.90 1.29
CA CYS A 15 -7.32 -7.16 2.03
C CYS A 15 -8.54 -7.12 2.93
N ILE A 16 -9.56 -7.93 2.63
CA ILE A 16 -10.76 -8.03 3.47
C ILE A 16 -10.49 -8.87 4.74
N CYS A 17 -9.64 -9.90 4.64
CA CYS A 17 -9.30 -10.77 5.78
C CYS A 17 -8.65 -10.00 6.93
N ASN A 18 -7.74 -9.08 6.61
CA ASN A 18 -7.01 -8.28 7.60
C ASN A 18 -7.49 -6.82 7.68
N GLY A 19 -8.50 -6.43 6.89
CA GLY A 19 -9.02 -5.05 6.86
C GLY A 19 -8.02 -3.99 6.35
N ILE A 20 -7.10 -4.38 5.45
CA ILE A 20 -6.05 -3.49 4.93
C ILE A 20 -6.57 -2.69 3.74
N THR A 21 -6.28 -1.39 3.73
CA THR A 21 -6.66 -0.45 2.66
C THR A 21 -5.48 -0.13 1.74
N ASP A 22 -5.76 0.33 0.53
CA ASP A 22 -4.72 0.75 -0.43
C ASP A 22 -3.86 1.88 0.12
N THR A 23 -4.44 2.78 0.91
CA THR A 23 -3.72 3.91 1.51
C THR A 23 -2.70 3.42 2.53
N GLN A 24 -3.05 2.42 3.36
CA GLN A 24 -2.11 1.80 4.29
C GLN A 24 -0.95 1.13 3.55
N ILE A 25 -1.24 0.40 2.46
CA ILE A 25 -0.21 -0.27 1.65
C ILE A 25 0.77 0.76 1.06
N LYS A 26 0.26 1.82 0.43
CA LYS A 26 1.09 2.90 -0.14
C LYS A 26 1.96 3.56 0.92
N HIS A 27 1.37 3.88 2.06
CA HIS A 27 2.11 4.47 3.19
C HIS A 27 3.25 3.57 3.65
N THR A 28 3.01 2.27 3.78
CA THR A 28 4.03 1.28 4.14
C THR A 28 5.15 1.18 3.09
N ILE A 29 4.82 1.26 1.80
CA ILE A 29 5.82 1.27 0.71
C ILE A 29 6.72 2.51 0.79
N THR A 30 6.13 3.68 1.08
CA THR A 30 6.87 4.94 1.18
C THR A 30 7.72 5.03 2.45
N GLU A 31 7.16 4.70 3.61
CA GLU A 31 7.83 4.88 4.91
C GLU A 31 8.74 3.71 5.29
N ASN A 32 8.25 2.49 5.20
CA ASN A 32 8.97 1.28 5.62
C ASN A 32 9.84 0.69 4.50
N LYS A 33 9.79 1.31 3.30
CA LYS A 33 10.46 0.81 2.10
C LYS A 33 10.07 -0.61 1.74
N ALA A 34 8.83 -1.02 2.03
CA ALA A 34 8.35 -2.33 1.64
C ALA A 34 8.47 -2.55 0.12
N ARG A 35 8.93 -3.75 -0.27
CA ARG A 35 9.19 -4.13 -1.67
C ARG A 35 8.44 -5.36 -2.14
N THR A 36 7.85 -6.12 -1.21
CA THR A 36 7.09 -7.33 -1.49
C THR A 36 5.79 -7.32 -0.69
N ALA A 37 4.82 -8.14 -1.11
CA ALA A 37 3.57 -8.28 -0.38
C ALA A 37 3.82 -8.74 1.07
N GLU A 38 4.75 -9.68 1.27
CA GLU A 38 5.17 -10.17 2.60
C GLU A 38 5.71 -9.04 3.48
N ASP A 39 6.52 -8.14 2.92
CA ASP A 39 7.08 -7.00 3.65
C ASP A 39 5.98 -6.02 4.09
N VAL A 40 4.99 -5.80 3.22
CA VAL A 40 3.79 -5.02 3.54
C VAL A 40 2.99 -5.66 4.68
N TYR A 41 2.74 -6.97 4.63
CA TYR A 41 2.02 -7.67 5.70
C TYR A 41 2.79 -7.65 7.01
N CYS A 42 4.11 -7.86 6.97
CA CYS A 42 4.98 -7.80 8.13
C CYS A 42 4.94 -6.42 8.81
N ALA A 43 5.06 -5.35 8.01
CA ALA A 43 5.02 -3.98 8.51
C ALA A 43 3.63 -3.54 9.02
N LEU A 44 2.56 -4.20 8.58
CA LEU A 44 1.18 -3.97 9.06
C LEU A 44 0.77 -4.97 10.17
N GLU A 45 1.71 -5.78 10.66
CA GLU A 45 1.46 -6.83 11.66
C GLU A 45 0.30 -7.78 11.26
N ALA A 46 0.14 -8.01 9.96
CA ALA A 46 -0.95 -8.77 9.36
C ALA A 46 -0.52 -10.19 8.95
N CYS A 47 -1.48 -11.11 8.88
CA CYS A 47 -1.23 -12.50 8.49
C CYS A 47 -1.58 -12.75 7.03
N PHE A 48 -0.72 -13.48 6.32
CA PHE A 48 -1.02 -14.00 4.99
C PHE A 48 -1.91 -15.25 5.11
N ASP A 49 -3.23 -15.08 5.01
CA ASP A 49 -4.21 -16.16 5.25
C ASP A 49 -4.80 -16.73 3.95
N CYS A 50 -5.54 -15.92 3.18
CA CYS A 50 -6.25 -16.38 1.99
C CYS A 50 -5.50 -16.14 0.66
N GLY A 51 -4.48 -15.28 0.65
CA GLY A 51 -3.68 -14.91 -0.53
C GLY A 51 -4.41 -14.12 -1.63
N ALA A 52 -5.73 -13.92 -1.56
CA ALA A 52 -6.53 -13.36 -2.66
C ALA A 52 -6.18 -11.92 -3.06
N CYS A 53 -5.49 -11.17 -2.19
CA CYS A 53 -5.08 -9.79 -2.45
C CYS A 53 -3.60 -9.65 -2.83
N GLU A 54 -2.84 -10.75 -2.88
CA GLU A 54 -1.39 -10.73 -3.16
C GLU A 54 -1.07 -10.05 -4.49
N ASP A 55 -1.72 -10.45 -5.58
CA ASP A 55 -1.52 -9.87 -6.91
C ASP A 55 -1.78 -8.36 -6.90
N CYS A 56 -2.89 -7.94 -6.28
CA CYS A 56 -3.25 -6.53 -6.21
C CYS A 56 -2.26 -5.72 -5.36
N VAL A 57 -1.78 -6.27 -4.24
CA VAL A 57 -0.73 -5.64 -3.42
C VAL A 57 0.56 -5.49 -4.23
N ARG A 58 0.95 -6.52 -4.99
CA ARG A 58 2.13 -6.48 -5.86
C ARG A 58 1.99 -5.42 -6.95
N GLU A 59 0.85 -5.33 -7.62
CA GLU A 59 0.61 -4.30 -8.64
C GLU A 59 0.71 -2.88 -8.03
N ILE A 60 0.18 -2.67 -6.82
CA ILE A 60 0.30 -1.38 -6.11
C ILE A 60 1.77 -1.06 -5.82
N ILE A 61 2.55 -2.04 -5.38
CA ILE A 61 4.00 -1.87 -5.13
C ILE A 61 4.72 -1.46 -6.43
N GLU A 62 4.47 -2.16 -7.53
CA GLU A 62 5.09 -1.86 -8.82
C GLU A 62 4.70 -0.46 -9.33
N GLN A 63 3.43 -0.09 -9.22
CA GLN A 63 2.96 1.25 -9.61
C GLN A 63 3.59 2.36 -8.78
N GLU A 64 3.74 2.17 -7.48
CA GLU A 64 4.31 3.18 -6.59
C GLU A 64 5.84 3.31 -6.79
N MET A 65 6.51 2.21 -7.13
CA MET A 65 7.92 2.25 -7.56
C MET A 65 8.11 2.96 -8.89
N ALA A 66 7.25 2.69 -9.87
CA ALA A 66 7.30 3.34 -11.17
C ALA A 66 7.07 4.85 -11.05
N LYS A 67 6.09 5.30 -10.25
CA LYS A 67 5.87 6.72 -9.96
C LYS A 67 7.09 7.43 -9.38
N ASN A 68 7.82 6.77 -8.48
CA ASN A 68 9.05 7.34 -7.93
C ASN A 68 10.15 7.50 -8.98
N LEU A 69 10.17 6.67 -10.03
CA LEU A 69 11.13 6.79 -11.11
C LEU A 69 10.85 7.99 -12.03
N ASP A 70 9.57 8.28 -12.30
CA ASP A 70 9.16 9.43 -13.11
C ASP A 70 9.46 10.78 -12.42
N LEU A 71 9.48 10.83 -11.09
CA LEU A 71 9.86 12.03 -10.33
C LEU A 71 11.36 12.30 -10.38
N VAL A 72 12.21 11.27 -10.39
CA VAL A 72 13.67 11.40 -10.42
C VAL A 72 14.19 11.74 -11.83
N ALA A 73 13.42 11.44 -12.88
CA ALA A 73 13.77 11.78 -14.27
C ALA A 73 13.47 13.24 -14.66
N ALA A 74 12.81 14.01 -13.78
CA ALA A 74 12.51 15.43 -13.96
C ALA A 74 13.49 16.39 -13.26
N GLU A 75 14.55 15.87 -12.63
CA GLU A 75 15.64 16.63 -12.01
C GLU A 75 16.95 16.58 -12.81
#